data_AF-A0A6A6XYE6-F1
#
_entry.id   AF-A0A6A6XYE6-F1
#
_cell.length_a   1.000
_cell.length_b   1.000
_cell.length_c   1.000
_cell.angle_alpha   90.00
_cell.angle_beta   90.00
_cell.angle_gamma   90.00
#
_symmetry.space_group_name_H-M   'P 1'
#
loop_
_entity.id
_entity.type
_entity.pdbx_description
1 polymer ?
#
loop_
_entity_poly.entity_id
_entity_poly.type
_entity_poly.pdbx_seq_one_letter_code
_entity_poly.pdbx_strand_id
1 'polypeptide(L)' 'QVFTATNALGLGINMPTIRAVVHVGTIRKMRYYAQESGRAGRNGRKSKAIIMHGF' A
#
# COMPACT_ATOMS: atom_id res chain seq x y z
N GLN A 1 -12.57 8.28 0.51
CA GLN A 1 -11.74 8.66 -0.66
C GLN A 1 -10.81 7.51 -1.02
N VAL A 2 -10.53 7.33 -2.30
CA VAL A 2 -9.66 6.26 -2.83
C VAL A 2 -8.66 6.91 -3.78
N PHE A 3 -7.40 6.48 -3.71
CA PHE A 3 -6.33 6.92 -4.58
C PHE A 3 -5.71 5.70 -5.25
N THR A 4 -5.48 5.77 -6.56
CA THR A 4 -4.85 4.71 -7.34
C THR A 4 -3.52 5.22 -7.86
N ALA A 5 -2.46 4.44 -7.67
CA ALA A 5 -1.12 4.78 -8.14
C ALA A 5 -0.38 3.51 -8.56
N THR A 6 0.57 3.65 -9.49
CA THR A 6 1.57 2.61 -9.77
C THR A 6 2.83 2.91 -8.95
N ASN A 7 3.68 1.89 -8.76
CA ASN A 7 4.99 2.05 -8.10
C ASN A 7 5.96 2.98 -8.88
N ALA A 8 5.58 3.47 -10.06
CA ALA A 8 6.38 4.42 -10.84
C ALA A 8 6.35 5.86 -10.28
N LEU A 9 5.43 6.18 -9.36
CA LEU A 9 5.36 7.49 -8.73
C LEU A 9 6.33 7.57 -7.53
N GLY A 10 7.49 8.16 -7.76
CA GLY A 10 8.50 8.50 -6.73
C GLY A 10 8.05 9.54 -5.69
N LEU A 11 6.83 10.08 -5.81
CA LEU A 11 6.22 10.91 -4.78
C LEU A 11 5.62 10.01 -3.69
N GLY A 12 6.30 9.98 -2.54
CA GLY A 12 5.84 9.27 -1.36
C GLY A 12 4.48 9.81 -0.88
N ILE A 13 3.47 8.96 -0.88
CA ILE A 13 2.19 9.24 -0.23
C ILE A 13 2.44 9.24 1.27
N ASN A 14 2.34 10.41 1.89
CA ASN A 14 2.50 10.58 3.34
C ASN A 14 1.21 11.08 3.99
N MET A 15 0.19 10.22 4.03
CA MET A 15 -1.05 10.49 4.75
C MET A 15 -1.15 9.55 5.96
N PRO A 16 -1.14 10.07 7.21
CA PRO A 16 -1.05 9.23 8.40
C PRO A 16 -2.29 8.35 8.64
N THR A 17 -3.42 8.72 8.05
CA THR A 17 -4.73 8.12 8.28
C THR A 17 -5.12 7.03 7.29
N ILE A 18 -4.24 6.62 6.37
CA ILE A 18 -4.50 5.53 5.40
C ILE A 18 -4.98 4.26 6.14
N ARG A 19 -6.16 3.74 5.77
CA ARG A 19 -6.78 2.57 6.41
C ARG A 19 -6.53 1.25 5.67
N ALA A 20 -6.28 1.31 4.38
CA ALA A 20 -5.97 0.14 3.57
C ALA A 20 -4.97 0.50 2.48
N VAL A 21 -4.04 -0.42 2.21
CA VAL A 21 -3.24 -0.45 0.98
C VAL A 21 -3.57 -1.76 0.28
N VAL A 22 -3.96 -1.68 -0.99
CA VAL A 22 -4.35 -2.84 -1.81
C VAL A 22 -3.35 -2.96 -2.95
N HIS A 23 -2.62 -4.07 -2.99
CA HIS A 23 -1.74 -4.42 -4.10
C HIS A 23 -2.53 -5.29 -5.07
N VAL A 24 -2.65 -4.84 -6.31
CA VAL A 24 -3.34 -5.59 -7.37
C VAL A 24 -2.27 -6.24 -8.26
N GLY A 25 -2.35 -7.56 -8.42
CA GLY A 25 -1.39 -8.35 -9.19
C GLY A 25 -0.23 -8.90 -8.34
N THR A 26 0.80 -9.37 -9.04
CA THR A 26 1.91 -10.11 -8.41
C THR A 26 2.88 -9.19 -7.66
N ILE A 27 3.16 -9.54 -6.41
CA ILE A 27 4.23 -8.90 -5.63
C ILE A 27 5.59 -9.33 -6.19
N ARG A 28 6.30 -8.41 -6.87
CA ARG A 28 7.59 -8.72 -7.50
C ARG A 28 8.71 -9.00 -6.49
N LYS A 29 8.72 -8.28 -5.36
CA LYS A 29 9.70 -8.47 -4.25
C LYS A 29 9.06 -8.09 -2.92
N MET A 30 9.26 -8.92 -1.89
CA MET A 30 8.70 -8.68 -0.55
C MET A 30 9.15 -7.34 0.08
N ARG A 31 10.37 -6.88 -0.21
CA ARG A 31 10.84 -5.56 0.26
C ARG A 31 10.00 -4.39 -0.25
N TYR A 32 9.51 -4.48 -1.49
CA TYR A 32 8.69 -3.43 -2.09
C TYR A 32 7.30 -3.46 -1.48
N TYR A 33 6.72 -4.66 -1.34
CA TYR A 33 5.47 -4.83 -0.60
C TYR A 33 5.56 -4.28 0.82
N ALA A 34 6.64 -4.58 1.57
CA ALA A 34 6.83 -4.06 2.92
C ALA A 34 6.90 -2.52 2.95
N GLN A 35 7.65 -1.92 2.03
CA GLN A 35 7.77 -0.47 1.92
C GLN A 35 6.44 0.21 1.54
N GLU A 36 5.70 -0.37 0.60
CA GLU A 36 4.43 0.16 0.08
C GLU A 36 3.29 -0.03 1.09
N SER A 37 3.14 -1.24 1.65
CA SER A 37 2.13 -1.53 2.68
C SER A 37 2.35 -0.76 3.97
N GLY A 38 3.61 -0.45 4.34
CA GLY A 38 3.97 0.36 5.51
C GLY A 38 3.47 1.81 5.49
N ARG A 39 2.83 2.25 4.40
CA ARG A 39 2.12 3.54 4.34
C ARG A 39 0.80 3.51 5.12
N ALA A 40 0.19 2.34 5.31
CA ALA A 40 -1.06 2.20 6.06
C ALA A 40 -0.82 2.37 7.57
N GLY A 41 -1.79 2.96 8.29
CA GLY A 41 -1.80 2.91 9.76
C GLY A 41 -0.74 3.76 10.48
N ARG A 42 -0.11 4.73 9.80
CA ARG A 42 0.93 5.61 10.41
C ARG A 42 0.47 6.42 11.63
N ASN A 43 -0.84 6.55 11.86
CA ASN A 43 -1.42 7.12 13.08
C ASN A 43 -1.64 6.10 14.22
N GLY A 44 -1.08 4.89 14.14
CA GLY A 44 -1.17 3.86 15.18
C GLY A 44 -2.52 3.11 15.26
N ARG A 45 -3.55 3.54 14.52
CA ARG A 45 -4.85 2.83 14.48
C ARG A 45 -4.78 1.65 13.51
N LYS A 46 -5.51 0.56 13.81
CA LYS A 46 -5.62 -0.63 12.95
C LYS A 46 -5.86 -0.27 11.47
N SER A 47 -5.10 -0.92 10.59
CA SER A 47 -5.14 -0.76 9.13
C SER A 47 -4.96 -2.13 8.46
N LYS A 48 -5.17 -2.20 7.14
CA LYS A 48 -5.03 -3.43 6.35
C LYS A 48 -4.00 -3.27 5.23
N ALA A 49 -3.22 -4.32 5.01
CA ALA A 49 -2.45 -4.52 3.79
C ALA A 49 -3.04 -5.74 3.08
N ILE A 50 -3.51 -5.56 1.85
CA ILE A 50 -4.25 -6.58 1.10
C ILE A 50 -3.50 -6.85 -0.20
N ILE A 51 -3.38 -8.12 -0.56
CA ILE A 51 -2.91 -8.55 -1.88
C ILE A 51 -4.11 -9.15 -2.59
N MET A 52 -4.45 -8.59 -3.75
CA MET A 52 -5.45 -9.13 -4.66
C MET A 52 -4.72 -9.69 -5.87
N HIS A 53 -4.69 -11.01 -5.97
CA HIS A 53 -4.13 -11.73 -7.11
C HIS A 53 -5.27 -12.38 -7.90
N GLY A 54 -5.26 -12.21 -9.22
CA GLY A 54 -6.13 -12.95 -10.14
C GLY A 54 -5.39 -14.17 -10.68
N PHE A 55 -6.15 -15.19 -11.10
CA PHE A 55 -5.61 -16.40 -11.75
C PHE A 55 -4.89 -16.08 -13.06
#